data_AF-A0A423TAM0-F1
#
_entry.id   AF-A0A423TAM0-F1
#
_cell.length_a   1.000
_cell.length_b   1.000
_cell.length_c   1.000
_cell.angle_alpha   90.00
_cell.angle_beta   90.00
_cell.angle_gamma   90.00
#
_symmetry.space_group_name_H-M   'P 1'
#
loop_
_entity.id
_entity.type
_entity.pdbx_description
1 polymer ?
#
loop_
_entity_poly.entity_id
_entity_poly.type
_entity_poly.pdbx_seq_one_letter_code
_entity_poly.pdbx_strand_id
1 'polypeptide(L)'
;MSDTLERQFASWEARSPVPSPAFNGILKAVSKLHEAVSGVLPPQQMYKLFEKITSVLKEKLKVHLVRLNVSSVGPKSWVVTSELTFYFNHLESLGLGGLVSQEEFTSGLWPAR
;
A
#
# COMPACT_ATOMS: atom_id res chain seq x y z
N MET A 1 1.95 12.56 -3.54
CA MET A 1 1.64 11.13 -3.30
C MET A 1 0.83 10.95 -2.02
N SER A 2 1.17 11.61 -0.91
CA SER A 2 0.35 11.60 0.31
C SER A 2 -1.12 12.00 0.06
N ASP A 3 -1.37 13.08 -0.69
CA ASP A 3 -2.74 13.52 -1.01
C ASP A 3 -3.51 12.50 -1.85
N THR A 4 -2.81 11.79 -2.75
CA THR A 4 -3.40 10.70 -3.54
C THR A 4 -3.85 9.57 -2.62
N LEU A 5 -2.99 9.13 -1.69
CA LEU A 5 -3.29 8.09 -0.72
C LEU A 5 -4.48 8.48 0.16
N GLU A 6 -4.49 9.71 0.67
CA GLU A 6 -5.60 10.23 1.48
C GLU A 6 -6.92 10.19 0.72
N ARG A 7 -6.94 10.62 -0.54
CA ARG A 7 -8.15 10.57 -1.38
C ARG A 7 -8.62 9.13 -1.63
N GLN A 8 -7.70 8.21 -1.92
CA GLN A 8 -8.07 6.80 -2.16
C GLN A 8 -8.62 6.15 -0.88
N PHE A 9 -7.98 6.38 0.27
CA PHE A 9 -8.45 5.83 1.54
C PHE A 9 -9.71 6.50 2.08
N ALA A 10 -9.97 7.77 1.76
CA ALA A 10 -11.17 8.46 2.21
C ALA A 10 -12.47 7.71 1.84
N SER A 11 -12.49 7.08 0.67
CA SER A 11 -13.63 6.32 0.15
C SER A 11 -13.47 4.79 0.22
N TRP A 12 -12.36 4.27 0.75
CA TRP A 12 -12.11 2.83 0.76
C TRP A 12 -12.78 2.12 1.94
N GLU A 13 -13.32 0.94 1.67
CA GLU A 13 -13.85 0.00 2.66
C GLU A 13 -13.24 -1.38 2.44
N ALA A 14 -13.01 -2.13 3.53
CA ALA A 14 -12.50 -3.50 3.48
C ALA A 14 -13.60 -4.49 3.02
N ARG A 15 -13.93 -4.48 1.73
CA ARG A 15 -14.92 -5.37 1.11
C ARG A 15 -14.56 -5.73 -0.33
N SER A 16 -15.23 -6.75 -0.87
CA SER A 16 -15.13 -7.12 -2.29
C SER A 16 -15.69 -6.04 -3.23
N PRO A 17 -15.20 -5.95 -4.48
CA PRO A 17 -14.13 -6.77 -5.09
C PRO A 17 -12.72 -6.36 -4.64
N VAL A 18 -11.76 -7.28 -4.74
CA VAL A 18 -10.32 -7.06 -4.49
C VAL A 18 -9.54 -7.37 -5.78
N PRO A 19 -8.65 -6.50 -6.28
CA PRO A 19 -8.27 -5.22 -5.69
C PRO A 19 -9.39 -4.18 -5.82
N SER A 20 -9.60 -3.39 -4.76
CA SER A 20 -10.63 -2.35 -4.78
C SER A 20 -10.29 -1.24 -5.77
N PRO A 21 -11.28 -0.42 -6.20
CA PRO A 21 -11.01 0.77 -6.99
C PRO A 21 -9.97 1.71 -6.35
N ALA A 22 -9.97 1.80 -5.01
CA ALA A 22 -9.01 2.61 -4.28
C ALA A 22 -7.59 2.07 -4.41
N PHE A 23 -7.39 0.77 -4.18
CA PHE A 23 -6.08 0.14 -4.34
C PHE A 23 -5.62 0.17 -5.80
N ASN A 24 -6.50 -0.06 -6.78
CA ASN A 24 -6.17 0.15 -8.20
C ASN A 24 -5.68 1.57 -8.48
N GLY A 25 -6.29 2.58 -7.86
CA GLY A 25 -5.83 3.97 -7.92
C GLY A 25 -4.42 4.16 -7.36
N ILE A 26 -4.10 3.48 -6.25
CA ILE A 26 -2.77 3.47 -5.64
C ILE A 26 -1.76 2.79 -6.58
N LEU A 27 -2.05 1.57 -7.08
CA LEU A 27 -1.17 0.83 -8.00
C LEU A 27 -0.85 1.66 -9.25
N LYS A 28 -1.87 2.31 -9.83
CA LYS A 28 -1.70 3.21 -10.98
C LYS A 28 -0.81 4.40 -10.67
N ALA A 29 -0.94 5.00 -9.49
CA ALA A 29 -0.09 6.12 -9.07
C ALA A 29 1.36 5.68 -8.85
N VAL A 30 1.58 4.49 -8.28
CA VAL A 30 2.90 3.85 -8.12
C VAL A 30 3.55 3.59 -9.47
N SER A 31 2.84 2.99 -10.44
CA SER A 31 3.36 2.75 -11.79
C SER A 31 3.77 4.04 -12.49
N LYS A 32 2.90 5.06 -12.48
CA LYS A 32 3.19 6.36 -13.10
C LYS A 32 4.42 7.02 -12.50
N LEU A 33 4.58 6.95 -11.18
CA LEU A 33 5.77 7.48 -10.54
C LEU A 33 7.01 6.69 -10.95
N HIS A 34 6.93 5.36 -10.99
CA HIS A 34 8.04 4.49 -11.40
C HIS A 34 8.48 4.79 -12.84
N GLU A 35 7.53 4.90 -13.76
CA GLU A 35 7.77 5.31 -15.14
C GLU A 35 8.46 6.67 -15.23
N ALA A 36 8.02 7.65 -14.43
CA ALA A 36 8.59 9.00 -14.44
C ALA A 36 10.02 9.07 -13.87
N VAL A 37 10.40 8.18 -12.95
CA VAL A 37 11.69 8.26 -12.24
C VAL A 37 12.70 7.19 -12.66
N SER A 38 12.29 6.08 -13.26
CA SER A 38 13.18 4.94 -13.57
C SER A 38 14.29 5.26 -14.57
N GLY A 39 14.08 6.22 -15.46
CA GLY A 39 15.11 6.74 -16.39
C GLY A 39 15.86 7.98 -15.89
N VAL A 40 15.52 8.50 -14.72
CA VAL A 40 16.05 9.78 -14.19
C VAL A 40 16.86 9.57 -12.92
N LEU A 41 16.38 8.70 -12.03
CA LEU A 41 17.02 8.45 -10.74
C LEU A 41 17.91 7.21 -10.79
N PRO A 42 19.08 7.23 -10.12
CA PRO A 42 19.85 6.03 -9.88
C PRO A 42 19.02 4.99 -9.10
N PRO A 43 19.25 3.67 -9.30
CA PRO A 43 18.47 2.62 -8.66
C PRO A 43 18.34 2.80 -7.13
N GLN A 44 19.45 3.10 -6.44
CA GLN A 44 19.43 3.30 -4.99
C GLN A 44 18.51 4.44 -4.52
N GLN A 45 18.40 5.52 -5.29
CA GLN A 45 17.53 6.65 -4.94
C GLN A 45 16.06 6.32 -5.22
N MET A 46 15.80 5.58 -6.31
CA MET A 46 14.48 5.05 -6.61
C MET A 46 14.00 4.10 -5.49
N TYR A 47 14.84 3.15 -5.05
CA TYR A 47 14.51 2.27 -3.91
C TYR A 47 14.12 3.07 -2.66
N LYS A 48 14.95 4.03 -2.24
CA LYS A 48 14.66 4.89 -1.07
C LYS A 48 13.37 5.70 -1.23
N LEU A 49 13.02 6.11 -2.44
CA LEU A 49 11.78 6.82 -2.71
C LEU A 49 10.56 5.91 -2.51
N PHE A 50 10.57 4.71 -3.08
CA PHE A 50 9.45 3.77 -2.95
C PHE A 50 9.33 3.17 -1.55
N GLU A 51 10.42 3.03 -0.83
CA GLU A 51 10.42 2.68 0.60
C GLU A 51 9.63 3.72 1.41
N LYS A 52 9.96 5.02 1.26
CA LYS A 52 9.23 6.11 1.91
C LYS A 52 7.74 6.14 1.53
N ILE A 53 7.41 5.91 0.26
CA ILE A 53 6.01 5.85 -0.19
C ILE A 53 5.27 4.69 0.50
N THR A 54 5.92 3.54 0.61
CA THR A 54 5.36 2.37 1.26
C THR A 54 5.16 2.62 2.76
N SER A 55 6.09 3.29 3.44
CA SER A 55 5.92 3.72 4.84
C SER A 55 4.72 4.67 5.00
N VAL A 56 4.58 5.68 4.12
CA VAL A 56 3.44 6.61 4.17
C VAL A 56 2.12 5.87 3.93
N LEU A 57 2.09 4.91 3.00
CA LEU A 57 0.91 4.06 2.77
C LEU A 57 0.55 3.29 4.05
N LYS A 58 1.54 2.68 4.73
CA LYS A 58 1.35 1.98 6.01
C LYS A 58 0.71 2.87 7.07
N GLU A 59 1.24 4.07 7.25
CA GLU A 59 0.73 5.03 8.24
C GLU A 59 -0.73 5.42 7.95
N LYS A 60 -1.04 5.76 6.70
CA LYS A 60 -2.40 6.15 6.30
C LYS A 60 -3.38 4.99 6.39
N LEU A 61 -2.97 3.80 5.97
CA LEU A 61 -3.78 2.58 6.09
C LEU A 61 -4.07 2.28 7.57
N LYS A 62 -3.07 2.36 8.45
CA LYS A 62 -3.24 2.17 9.90
C LYS A 62 -4.32 3.08 10.48
N VAL A 63 -4.22 4.39 10.23
CA VAL A 63 -5.22 5.38 10.69
C VAL A 63 -6.61 5.03 10.17
N HIS A 64 -6.70 4.60 8.91
CA HIS A 64 -7.97 4.28 8.28
C HIS A 64 -8.58 2.96 8.80
N LEU A 65 -7.78 1.95 9.10
CA LEU A 65 -8.24 0.69 9.71
C LEU A 65 -8.81 0.93 11.11
N VAL A 66 -8.18 1.80 11.90
CA VAL A 66 -8.72 2.24 13.21
C VAL A 66 -10.10 2.89 13.03
N ARG A 67 -10.22 3.83 12.07
CA ARG A 67 -11.49 4.51 11.77
C ARG A 67 -12.61 3.55 11.36
N LEU A 68 -12.29 2.52 10.58
CA LEU A 68 -13.24 1.51 10.14
C LEU A 68 -13.50 0.38 11.16
N ASN A 69 -12.85 0.45 12.32
CA ASN A 69 -12.89 -0.59 13.36
C ASN A 69 -12.56 -1.99 12.80
N VAL A 70 -11.51 -2.08 11.97
CA VAL A 70 -11.03 -3.35 11.41
C VAL A 70 -10.01 -3.95 12.37
N SER A 71 -10.30 -5.16 12.84
CA SER A 71 -9.37 -5.92 13.68
C SER A 71 -8.41 -6.76 12.83
N SER A 72 -7.39 -7.33 13.45
CA SER A 72 -6.43 -8.23 12.80
C SER A 72 -6.99 -9.60 12.41
N VAL A 73 -8.26 -9.89 12.73
CA VAL A 73 -8.90 -11.18 12.51
C VAL A 73 -10.27 -11.03 11.83
N GLY A 74 -10.68 -12.05 11.08
CA GLY A 74 -11.99 -12.11 10.44
C GLY A 74 -12.02 -11.48 9.03
N PRO A 75 -13.18 -11.52 8.35
CA PRO A 75 -13.25 -11.31 6.89
C PRO A 75 -12.64 -10.00 6.39
N LYS A 76 -12.79 -8.91 7.15
CA LYS A 76 -12.21 -7.60 6.78
C LYS A 76 -10.68 -7.61 6.81
N SER A 77 -10.05 -8.35 7.74
CA SER A 77 -8.59 -8.47 7.79
C SER A 77 -8.06 -9.26 6.59
N TRP A 78 -8.83 -10.25 6.11
CA TRP A 78 -8.49 -11.02 4.91
C TRP A 78 -8.54 -10.14 3.67
N VAL A 79 -9.54 -9.26 3.55
CA VAL A 79 -9.59 -8.27 2.47
C VAL A 79 -8.36 -7.36 2.48
N VAL A 80 -7.98 -6.83 3.65
CA VAL A 80 -6.76 -6.01 3.78
C VAL A 80 -5.53 -6.81 3.35
N THR A 81 -5.37 -8.04 3.81
CA THR A 81 -4.25 -8.90 3.43
C THR A 81 -4.21 -9.14 1.92
N SER A 82 -5.34 -9.42 1.29
CA SER A 82 -5.41 -9.59 -0.17
C SER A 82 -5.04 -8.32 -0.92
N GLU A 83 -5.53 -7.15 -0.50
CA GLU A 83 -5.15 -5.86 -1.08
C GLU A 83 -3.63 -5.61 -0.99
N LEU A 84 -3.03 -5.94 0.16
CA LEU A 84 -1.58 -5.85 0.34
C LEU A 84 -0.83 -6.83 -0.55
N THR A 85 -1.32 -8.06 -0.73
CA THR A 85 -0.73 -9.01 -1.67
C THR A 85 -0.74 -8.47 -3.10
N PHE A 86 -1.84 -7.85 -3.55
CA PHE A 86 -1.86 -7.17 -4.86
C PHE A 86 -0.83 -6.03 -4.92
N TYR A 87 -0.71 -5.22 -3.86
CA TYR A 87 0.28 -4.14 -3.80
C TYR A 87 1.73 -4.63 -3.88
N PHE A 88 2.08 -5.66 -3.11
CA PHE A 88 3.45 -6.19 -3.09
C PHE A 88 3.81 -6.93 -4.38
N ASN A 89 2.89 -7.71 -4.95
CA ASN A 89 3.10 -8.34 -6.25
C ASN A 89 3.28 -7.29 -7.35
N HIS A 90 2.57 -6.17 -7.27
CA HIS A 90 2.73 -5.05 -8.20
C HIS A 90 4.11 -4.40 -8.06
N LEU A 91 4.60 -4.16 -6.84
CA LEU A 91 5.96 -3.68 -6.61
C LEU A 91 7.01 -4.65 -7.17
N GLU A 92 6.84 -5.96 -6.96
CA GLU A 92 7.72 -6.98 -7.51
C GLU A 92 7.76 -6.91 -9.05
N SER A 93 6.62 -6.74 -9.71
CA SER A 93 6.54 -6.58 -11.17
C SER A 93 7.29 -5.34 -11.70
N LEU A 94 7.51 -4.33 -10.85
CA LEU A 94 8.28 -3.12 -11.16
C LEU A 94 9.78 -3.26 -10.81
N GLY A 95 10.23 -4.43 -10.36
CA GLY A 95 11.60 -4.64 -9.89
C GLY A 95 11.86 -4.14 -8.46
N LEU A 96 10.80 -3.86 -7.70
CA LEU A 96 10.86 -3.30 -6.34
C LEU A 96 10.57 -4.34 -5.24
N GLY A 97 10.65 -5.63 -5.55
CA GLY A 97 10.29 -6.74 -4.64
C GLY A 97 11.14 -6.89 -3.37
N GLY A 98 12.20 -6.08 -3.20
CA GLY A 98 13.09 -6.10 -2.03
C GLY A 98 12.92 -4.92 -1.08
N LEU A 99 11.90 -4.07 -1.25
CA LEU A 99 11.72 -2.87 -0.42
C LEU A 99 11.40 -3.19 1.03
N VAL A 100 10.37 -3.99 1.25
CA VAL A 100 9.87 -4.41 2.56
C VAL A 100 9.01 -5.65 2.33
N SER A 101 9.08 -6.63 3.22
CA SER A 101 8.21 -7.80 3.10
C SER A 101 6.78 -7.46 3.52
N GLN A 102 5.80 -8.21 3.01
CA GLN A 102 4.41 -8.06 3.45
C GLN A 102 4.26 -8.31 4.97
N GLU A 103 5.07 -9.21 5.53
CA GLU A 103 5.10 -9.49 6.97
C GLU A 103 5.59 -8.27 7.77
N GLU A 104 6.71 -7.69 7.37
CA GLU A 104 7.25 -6.49 8.01
C GLU A 104 6.30 -5.28 7.86
N PHE A 105 5.66 -5.15 6.71
CA PHE A 105 4.63 -4.14 6.49
C PHE A 105 3.44 -4.33 7.43
N THR A 106 2.94 -5.56 7.59
CA THR A 106 1.78 -5.85 8.43
C THR A 106 2.10 -5.80 9.93
N SER A 107 3.38 -5.94 10.30
CA SER A 107 3.83 -5.73 11.68
C SER A 107 3.50 -4.31 12.17
N GLY A 108 2.69 -4.19 13.22
CA GLY A 108 2.28 -2.90 13.79
C GLY A 108 1.25 -2.12 12.94
N LEU A 109 0.70 -2.71 11.88
CA LEU A 109 -0.37 -2.13 11.06
C LEU A 109 -1.70 -2.08 11.81
N TRP A 110 -2.00 -3.14 12.56
CA TRP A 110 -3.28 -3.31 13.25
C TRP A 110 -3.36 -2.42 14.51
N PRO A 111 -4.56 -1.97 14.91
CA PRO A 111 -4.75 -1.32 16.21
C PRO A 111 -4.31 -2.25 17.34
N ALA A 112 -3.72 -1.68 18.40
CA ALA A 112 -3.53 -2.42 19.65
C ALA A 112 -4.90 -2.81 20.22
N ARG A 113 -4.99 -4.00 20.81
CA ARG A 113 -6.20 -4.48 21.49
C ARG A 113 -6.39 -3.80 22.84
#